data_AF-A0A2S4Y7W3-F1
#
_entry.id   AF-A0A2S4Y7W3-F1
#
_cell.length_a   1.000
_cell.length_b   1.000
_cell.length_c   1.000
_cell.angle_alpha   90.00
_cell.angle_beta   90.00
_cell.angle_gamma   90.00
#
_symmetry.space_group_name_H-M   'P 1'
#
loop_
_entity.id
_entity.type
_entity.pdbx_description
1 polymer ?
#
loop_
_entity_poly.entity_id
_entity_poly.type
_entity_poly.pdbx_seq_one_letter_code
_entity_poly.pdbx_strand_id
1 'polypeptide(L)' 'ADVPDIEAHWIEEDDSRLNPMGSKGIGEIGIVGTAAAIANAVHHATGTRFRDLPLTPDRVLAGLPDAG' A
#
# COMPACT_ATOMS: atom_id res chain seq x y z
N ALA A 1 4.26 -10.77 14.75
CA ALA A 1 3.59 -9.56 15.23
C ALA A 1 3.91 -8.42 14.27
N ASP A 2 3.02 -7.44 14.14
CA ASP A 2 3.01 -6.32 13.17
C ASP A 2 2.78 -6.66 11.69
N VAL A 3 3.08 -7.89 11.25
CA VAL A 3 2.70 -8.39 9.92
C VAL A 3 1.31 -9.03 9.98
N PRO A 4 0.28 -8.46 9.34
CA PRO A 4 -1.06 -9.05 9.24
C PRO A 4 -1.11 -10.12 8.14
N ASP A 5 -2.28 -10.72 7.91
CA ASP A 5 -2.50 -11.64 6.80
C ASP A 5 -2.26 -10.94 5.44
N ILE A 6 -1.56 -11.64 4.54
CA ILE A 6 -1.23 -11.16 3.19
C ILE A 6 -1.73 -12.17 2.18
N GLU A 7 -2.59 -11.72 1.27
CA GLU A 7 -3.06 -12.50 0.14
C GLU A 7 -2.40 -12.01 -1.15
N ALA A 8 -1.96 -12.94 -2.00
CA ALA A 8 -1.41 -12.65 -3.32
C ALA A 8 -2.22 -13.37 -4.38
N HIS A 9 -2.70 -12.61 -5.35
CA HIS A 9 -3.46 -13.13 -6.49
C HIS A 9 -2.64 -12.98 -7.77
N TRP A 10 -2.60 -14.05 -8.56
CA TRP A 10 -1.94 -14.06 -9.86
C TRP A 10 -2.95 -13.73 -10.94
N ILE A 11 -2.59 -12.78 -11.79
CA ILE A 11 -3.35 -12.49 -13.00
C ILE A 11 -2.73 -13.33 -14.12
N GLU A 12 -3.54 -14.18 -14.74
CA GLU A 12 -3.12 -14.94 -15.92
C GLU A 12 -2.91 -13.98 -17.09
N GLU A 13 -1.69 -13.95 -17.61
CA GLU A 13 -1.32 -13.15 -18.76
C GLU A 13 -0.25 -13.90 -19.57
N ASP A 14 -0.44 -13.97 -20.89
CA ASP A 14 0.56 -14.45 -21.85
C ASP A 14 0.97 -13.28 -22.75
N ASP A 15 2.23 -12.86 -22.65
CA ASP A 15 2.80 -11.77 -23.45
C ASP A 15 4.07 -12.23 -24.19
N SER A 16 3.84 -12.96 -25.28
CA SER A 16 4.89 -13.40 -26.21
C SER A 16 5.64 -12.26 -26.93
N ARG A 17 5.17 -11.01 -26.84
CA ARG A 17 5.85 -9.84 -27.43
C ARG A 17 6.90 -9.25 -26.52
N LEU A 18 6.82 -9.52 -25.22
CA LEU A 18 7.68 -8.93 -24.20
C LEU A 18 9.10 -9.53 -24.21
N ASN A 19 9.19 -10.85 -24.09
CA ASN A 19 10.43 -11.63 -24.14
C ASN A 19 10.09 -13.11 -24.44
N PRO A 20 11.08 -13.94 -24.81
CA PRO A 20 10.83 -15.36 -25.16
C PRO A 20 10.17 -16.20 -24.06
N MET A 21 10.26 -15.76 -22.80
CA MET A 21 9.66 -16.43 -21.65
C MET A 21 8.26 -15.91 -21.29
N GLY A 22 7.81 -14.81 -21.91
CA GLY A 22 6.55 -14.12 -21.58
C GLY A 22 6.49 -13.55 -20.15
N SER A 23 7.61 -13.55 -19.41
CA SER A 23 7.63 -13.26 -17.97
C SER A 23 7.89 -11.79 -17.67
N LYS A 24 7.30 -11.26 -16.60
CA LYS A 24 7.52 -9.89 -16.10
C LYS A 24 8.20 -9.92 -14.73
N GLY A 25 9.02 -8.90 -14.45
CA GLY A 25 9.61 -8.72 -13.13
C GLY A 25 8.57 -8.22 -12.12
N ILE A 26 8.50 -8.84 -10.94
CA ILE A 26 7.51 -8.50 -9.89
C ILE A 26 8.14 -8.08 -8.56
N GLY A 27 9.46 -8.17 -8.43
CA GLY A 27 10.15 -7.98 -7.14
C GLY A 27 9.93 -6.62 -6.50
N GLU A 28 9.73 -5.57 -7.30
CA GLU A 28 9.52 -4.20 -6.83
C GLU A 28 8.03 -3.81 -6.81
N ILE A 29 7.25 -4.31 -7.78
CA ILE A 29 5.86 -3.89 -7.99
C ILE A 29 4.99 -4.10 -6.74
N GLY A 30 5.22 -5.20 -6.01
CA GLY A 30 4.48 -5.53 -4.80
C GLY A 30 4.56 -4.49 -3.68
N ILE A 31 5.66 -3.71 -3.60
CA ILE A 31 5.86 -2.74 -2.51
C ILE A 31 5.49 -1.29 -2.91
N VAL A 32 5.51 -0.97 -4.21
CA VAL A 32 5.32 0.42 -4.71
C VAL A 32 4.01 1.05 -4.20
N GLY A 33 2.92 0.28 -4.15
CA GLY A 33 1.61 0.76 -3.73
C GLY A 33 1.34 0.68 -2.23
N THR A 34 2.13 -0.07 -1.46
CA THR A 34 1.77 -0.49 -0.10
C THR A 34 1.60 0.69 0.86
N ALA A 35 2.56 1.62 0.90
CA ALA A 35 2.49 2.77 1.80
C ALA A 35 1.30 3.69 1.48
N ALA A 36 1.00 3.89 0.18
CA ALA A 36 -0.14 4.68 -0.25
C ALA A 36 -1.48 4.01 0.09
N ALA A 37 -1.58 2.69 -0.07
CA ALA A 37 -2.76 1.91 0.30
C ALA A 37 -3.04 2.02 1.82
N ILE A 38 -2.01 1.86 2.66
CA ILE A 38 -2.13 2.05 4.11
C ILE A 38 -2.55 3.49 4.44
N ALA A 39 -1.95 4.50 3.83
CA ALA A 39 -2.33 5.90 4.06
C ALA A 39 -3.78 6.20 3.64
N ASN A 40 -4.26 5.59 2.55
CA ASN A 40 -5.66 5.67 2.14
C ASN A 40 -6.59 5.00 3.16
N ALA A 41 -6.21 3.86 3.73
CA ALA A 41 -6.98 3.19 4.79
C ALA A 41 -7.05 4.04 6.07
N VAL A 42 -5.95 4.67 6.49
CA VAL A 42 -5.96 5.60 7.62
C VAL A 42 -6.86 6.81 7.33
N HIS A 43 -6.80 7.36 6.12
CA HIS A 43 -7.70 8.44 5.71
C HIS A 43 -9.17 8.01 5.75
N HIS A 44 -9.48 6.80 5.26
CA HIS A 44 -10.82 6.25 5.32
C HIS A 44 -11.33 6.09 6.76
N ALA A 45 -10.45 5.64 7.68
CA ALA A 45 -10.81 5.43 9.09
C ALA A 45 -10.95 6.73 9.90
N THR A 46 -10.21 7.78 9.54
CA THR A 46 -10.07 8.99 10.38
C THR A 46 -10.65 10.26 9.76
N GLY A 47 -10.90 10.28 8.45
CA GLY A 47 -11.22 11.48 7.69
C GLY A 47 -10.02 12.39 7.41
N THR A 48 -8.89 12.25 8.13
CA THR A 48 -7.68 13.05 7.95
C THR A 48 -6.82 12.52 6.80
N ARG A 49 -6.37 13.40 5.90
CA ARG A 49 -5.48 13.02 4.79
C ARG A 49 -4.01 13.31 5.14
N PHE A 50 -3.24 12.26 5.41
CA PHE A 50 -1.80 12.34 5.63
C PHE A 50 -1.04 12.26 4.30
N ARG A 51 -0.06 13.16 4.10
CA ARG A 51 0.81 13.19 2.89
C ARG A 51 2.28 12.97 3.20
N ASP A 52 2.66 13.02 4.47
CA ASP A 52 4.03 12.82 4.93
C ASP A 52 4.15 11.46 5.62
N LEU A 53 5.11 10.66 5.16
CA LEU A 53 5.46 9.37 5.73
C LEU A 53 6.69 9.51 6.65
N PRO A 54 6.91 8.58 7.59
CA PRO A 54 6.00 7.49 8.00
C PRO A 54 4.78 7.95 8.82
N LEU A 55 3.74 7.12 8.87
CA LEU A 55 2.55 7.30 9.71
C LEU A 55 2.78 6.74 11.12
N THR A 56 3.72 7.33 11.86
CA THR A 56 3.96 6.94 13.25
C THR A 56 2.81 7.38 14.17
N PRO A 57 2.55 6.69 15.29
CA PRO A 57 1.42 6.99 16.17
C PRO A 57 1.36 8.46 16.62
N ASP A 58 2.50 9.08 16.95
CA ASP A 58 2.61 10.48 17.34
C ASP A 58 2.17 11.45 16.24
N ARG A 59 2.58 11.19 14.99
CA ARG A 59 2.18 12.00 13.82
C ARG A 59 0.72 11.84 13.48
N VAL A 60 0.20 10.62 13.61
CA VAL A 60 -1.22 10.35 13.39
C VAL A 60 -2.06 11.07 14.44
N LEU A 61 -1.74 10.90 15.73
CA LEU A 61 -2.46 11.54 16.84
C LEU A 61 -2.45 13.06 16.73
N ALA A 62 -1.31 13.67 16.36
CA ALA A 62 -1.22 15.12 16.17
C ALA A 62 -2.05 15.66 14.99
N GLY A 63 -2.41 14.80 14.02
CA GLY A 63 -3.22 15.17 12.85
C GLY A 63 -4.71 14.85 12.98
N LEU A 64 -5.15 14.18 14.05
CA LEU A 64 -6.56 13.89 14.27
C LEU A 64 -7.30 15.16 14.73
N PRO A 65 -8.58 15.33 14.36
CA PRO A 65 -9.40 16.40 14.90
C PRO A 65 -9.60 16.23 16.41
N ASP A 66 -9.82 17.34 17.11
CA ASP A 66 -10.20 17.30 18.53
C ASP A 66 -11.47 16.45 18.71
N ALA A 67 -11.49 15.65 19.78
CA ALA A 67 -12.69 14.91 20.15
C ALA A 67 -13.74 15.92 20.63
N GLY A 68 -14.73 16.17 19.77
CA GLY A 68 -15.94 16.91 20.15
C GLY A 68 -16.82 16.17 21.14
#